data_AF-A0A956AH02-F1
#
_entry.id   AF-A0A956AH02-F1
#
_cell.length_a   1.000
_cell.length_b   1.000
_cell.length_c   1.000
_cell.angle_alpha   90.00
_cell.angle_beta   90.00
_cell.angle_gamma   90.00
#
_symmetry.space_group_name_H-M   'P 1'
#
loop_
_entity.id
_entity.type
_entity.pdbx_description
1 polymer ?
#
loop_
_entity_poly.entity_id
_entity_poly.type
_entity_poly.pdbx_seq_one_letter_code
_entity_poly.pdbx_strand_id
1 'polypeptide(L)' 'DETRVAGMTATLASLGIRAAEELERGEVEQVFVKGKNGYAIMFQASENTLLLVMASRTAKLGLIFLDTQRAAAQVQKVI' A
#
# COMPACT_ATOMS: atom_id res chain seq x y z
N ASP A 1 12.58 -12.63 -2.71
CA ASP A 1 12.92 -12.74 -1.28
C ASP A 1 11.94 -11.89 -0.50
N GLU A 2 11.10 -12.53 0.30
CA GLU A 2 10.02 -11.90 1.07
C GLU A 2 10.56 -10.87 2.06
N THR A 3 11.73 -11.15 2.66
CA THR A 3 12.42 -10.25 3.58
C THR A 3 12.77 -8.91 2.92
N ARG A 4 13.22 -8.97 1.66
CA ARG A 4 13.55 -7.77 0.90
C ARG A 4 12.31 -6.94 0.59
N VAL A 5 11.20 -7.60 0.24
CA VAL A 5 9.91 -6.93 -0.02
C VAL A 5 9.37 -6.29 1.26
N ALA A 6 9.47 -6.97 2.40
CA ALA A 6 9.09 -6.43 3.71
C ALA A 6 9.90 -5.17 4.06
N GLY A 7 11.23 -5.21 3.92
CA GLY A 7 12.09 -4.06 4.18
C GLY A 7 11.79 -2.85 3.27
N MET A 8 11.53 -3.09 1.98
CA MET A 8 11.11 -2.04 1.05
C MET A 8 9.75 -1.44 1.43
N THR A 9 8.80 -2.27 1.88
CA THR A 9 7.47 -1.84 2.31
C THR A 9 7.54 -0.99 3.56
N ALA A 10 8.35 -1.40 4.55
CA ALA A 10 8.58 -0.61 5.76
C ALA A 10 9.21 0.76 5.43
N THR A 11 10.17 0.78 4.51
CA THR A 11 10.78 2.04 4.05
C THR A 11 9.77 2.95 3.35
N LEU A 12 8.93 2.38 2.48
CA LEU A 12 7.85 3.13 1.82
C LEU A 12 6.84 3.69 2.83
N ALA A 13 6.50 2.94 3.87
CA ALA A 13 5.62 3.40 4.93
C ALA A 13 6.23 4.57 5.70
N SER A 14 7.48 4.44 6.16
CA SER A 14 8.17 5.53 6.88
C SER A 14 8.26 6.82 6.05
N LEU A 15 8.56 6.70 4.75
CA LEU A 15 8.61 7.86 3.86
C LEU A 15 7.21 8.45 3.59
N GLY A 16 6.20 7.59 3.41
CA GLY A 16 4.82 8.02 3.20
C GLY A 16 4.27 8.79 4.38
N ILE A 17 4.45 8.26 5.61
CA ILE A 17 4.00 8.91 6.85
C ILE A 17 4.65 10.28 6.99
N ARG A 18 5.98 10.34 6.86
CA ARG A 18 6.71 11.59 6.95
C ARG A 18 6.28 12.60 5.88
N ALA A 19 6.06 12.16 4.65
CA ALA A 19 5.57 13.04 3.59
C ALA A 19 4.16 13.56 3.89
N ALA A 20 3.28 12.73 4.46
CA ALA A 20 1.94 13.16 4.84
C ALA A 20 1.95 14.15 6.01
N GLU A 21 2.83 13.96 6.99
CA GLU A 21 3.07 14.92 8.07
C GLU A 21 3.59 16.26 7.55
N GLU A 22 4.68 16.24 6.77
CA GLU A 22 5.31 17.46 6.22
C GLU A 22 4.39 18.23 5.25
N LEU A 23 3.49 17.53 4.56
CA LEU A 23 2.53 18.12 3.63
C LEU A 23 1.14 18.36 4.25
N GLU A 24 0.96 18.11 5.55
CA GLU A 24 -0.31 18.27 6.28
C GLU A 24 -1.47 17.47 5.66
N ARG A 25 -1.21 16.24 5.18
CA ARG A 25 -2.22 15.36 4.54
C ARG A 25 -2.94 14.44 5.52
N GLY A 26 -2.59 14.48 6.80
CA GLY A 26 -3.17 13.60 7.83
C GLY A 26 -2.60 12.18 7.75
N GLU A 27 -3.41 11.20 8.15
CA GLU A 27 -3.00 9.79 8.18
C GLU A 27 -2.85 9.21 6.77
N VAL A 28 -1.84 8.35 6.60
CA VAL A 28 -1.57 7.71 5.30
C VAL A 28 -2.49 6.52 5.11
N GLU A 29 -3.50 6.67 4.28
CA GLU A 29 -4.34 5.53 3.88
C GLU A 29 -3.62 4.61 2.88
N GLN A 30 -2.86 5.22 1.94
CA GLN A 30 -2.19 4.49 0.88
C GLN A 30 -0.98 5.23 0.27
N VAL A 31 -0.01 4.45 -0.24
CA VAL A 31 1.10 4.95 -1.07
C VAL A 31 1.05 4.27 -2.45
N PHE A 32 1.04 5.07 -3.51
CA PHE A 32 0.87 4.60 -4.89
C PHE A 32 2.10 4.88 -5.74
N VAL A 33 2.70 3.82 -6.29
CA VAL A 33 3.84 3.90 -7.21
C VAL A 33 3.42 3.43 -8.59
N LYS A 34 3.52 4.31 -9.59
CA LYS A 34 3.31 4.00 -10.99
C LYS A 34 4.65 3.87 -11.71
N GLY A 35 4.99 2.65 -12.11
CA GLY A 35 6.18 2.35 -12.90
C GLY A 35 5.87 2.08 -14.36
N LYS A 36 6.93 1.95 -15.18
CA LYS A 36 6.81 1.52 -16.58
C LYS A 36 6.25 0.10 -16.72
N ASN A 37 6.46 -0.73 -15.70
CA ASN A 37 6.10 -2.15 -15.71
C ASN A 37 4.77 -2.45 -15.00
N GLY A 38 4.12 -1.45 -14.40
CA GLY A 38 2.91 -1.66 -13.63
C GLY A 38 2.86 -0.76 -12.40
N TYR A 39 2.18 -1.25 -11.37
CA TYR A 39 1.86 -0.52 -10.16
C TYR A 39 2.31 -1.29 -8.93
N ALA A 40 2.78 -0.55 -7.92
CA ALA A 40 2.94 -1.04 -6.56
C ALA A 40 2.11 -0.14 -5.65
N ILE A 41 1.23 -0.72 -4.85
CA ILE A 41 0.31 0.03 -4.00
C ILE A 41 0.40 -0.55 -2.60
N MET A 42 0.79 0.29 -1.65
CA MET A 42 0.81 -0.04 -0.22
C MET A 42 -0.45 0.54 0.41
N PHE A 43 -1.19 -0.29 1.14
CA PHE A 43 -2.36 0.10 1.92
C PHE A 43 -2.11 -0.17 3.39
N GLN A 44 -2.63 0.71 4.25
CA GLN A 44 -2.70 0.43 5.67
C GLN A 44 -3.88 -0.53 5.93
N ALA A 45 -3.61 -1.73 6.43
CA ALA A 45 -4.63 -2.72 6.79
C ALA A 45 -5.03 -2.62 8.27
N SER A 46 -4.07 -2.29 9.13
CA SER A 46 -4.28 -1.91 10.54
C SER A 46 -3.11 -1.05 11.01
N GLU A 47 -3.10 -0.62 12.28
CA GLU A 47 -2.02 0.20 12.86
C GLU A 47 -0.63 -0.41 12.61
N ASN A 48 -0.52 -1.74 12.72
CA ASN A 48 0.76 -2.45 12.61
C ASN A 48 0.84 -3.40 11.41
N THR A 49 -0.12 -3.35 10.49
CA THR A 49 -0.14 -4.23 9.31
C THR A 49 -0.31 -3.45 8.01
N LEU A 50 0.54 -3.78 7.04
CA LEU A 50 0.55 -3.19 5.71
C LEU A 50 0.25 -4.27 4.67
N LEU A 51 -0.52 -3.89 3.65
CA LEU A 51 -0.80 -4.73 2.49
C LEU A 51 -0.12 -4.12 1.26
N LEU A 52 0.80 -4.87 0.64
CA LEU A 52 1.45 -4.48 -0.61
C LEU A 52 0.84 -5.23 -1.80
N VAL A 53 0.32 -4.49 -2.77
CA VAL A 53 -0.26 -5.03 -4.01
C VAL A 53 0.62 -4.67 -5.19
N MET A 54 0.98 -5.68 -5.98
CA MET A 54 1.71 -5.53 -7.22
C MET A 54 0.77 -5.84 -8.39
N ALA A 55 0.66 -4.93 -9.34
CA ALA A 55 -0.23 -5.10 -10.48
C ALA A 55 0.46 -4.78 -11.81
N SER A 56 0.06 -5.48 -12.87
CA SER A 56 0.54 -5.18 -14.21
C SER A 56 -0.04 -3.86 -14.72
N ARG A 57 0.61 -3.29 -15.75
CA ARG A 57 0.17 -2.02 -16.35
C ARG A 57 -1.20 -2.09 -17.04
N THR A 58 -1.63 -3.27 -17.44
CA THR A 58 -2.93 -3.50 -18.10
C THR A 58 -4.07 -3.69 -17.10
N ALA A 59 -3.76 -3.75 -15.80
CA ALA A 59 -4.76 -3.97 -14.78
C ALA A 59 -5.66 -2.73 -14.62
N LYS A 60 -6.96 -2.97 -14.44
CA LYS A 60 -7.94 -1.91 -14.22
C LYS A 60 -7.79 -1.37 -12.81
N LEU A 61 -7.13 -0.22 -12.66
CA LEU A 61 -6.83 0.38 -11.35
C LEU A 61 -8.07 0.50 -10.44
N GLY A 62 -9.22 0.89 -10.97
CA GLY A 62 -10.45 0.98 -10.18
C GLY A 62 -10.87 -0.36 -9.55
N LEU A 63 -10.66 -1.48 -10.25
CA LEU A 63 -10.93 -2.81 -9.69
C LEU A 63 -9.88 -3.21 -8.66
N ILE A 64 -8.61 -2.86 -8.88
CA ILE A 64 -7.55 -3.11 -7.89
C ILE A 64 -7.86 -2.39 -6.58
N PHE A 65 -8.23 -1.11 -6.63
CA PHE A 65 -8.59 -0.37 -5.43
C PHE A 65 -9.79 -0.99 -4.71
N LEU A 66 -10.84 -1.36 -5.46
CA LEU A 66 -12.03 -2.01 -4.90
C LEU A 66 -11.70 -3.32 -4.19
N ASP A 67 -10.95 -4.21 -4.85
CA ASP A 67 -10.60 -5.52 -4.29
C ASP A 67 -9.61 -5.38 -3.14
N THR A 68 -8.70 -4.42 -3.20
CA THR A 68 -7.72 -4.22 -2.13
C THR A 68 -8.35 -3.66 -0.86
N GLN A 69 -9.30 -2.72 -0.98
CA GLN A 69 -10.06 -2.25 0.19
C GLN A 69 -10.82 -3.41 0.87
N ARG A 70 -11.41 -4.31 0.08
CA ARG A 70 -12.08 -5.50 0.61
C ARG A 70 -11.09 -6.46 1.28
N ALA A 71 -9.93 -6.68 0.66
CA ALA A 71 -8.89 -7.54 1.21
C ALA A 71 -8.33 -6.97 2.52
N ALA A 72 -8.03 -5.67 2.59
CA ALA A 72 -7.57 -5.00 3.80
C ALA A 72 -8.59 -5.15 4.95
N ALA A 73 -9.87 -4.93 4.67
CA ALA A 73 -10.95 -5.12 5.65
C ALA A 73 -11.13 -6.59 6.09
N GLN A 74 -10.79 -7.56 5.24
CA GLN A 74 -10.77 -8.98 5.62
C GLN A 74 -9.55 -9.31 6.48
N VAL A 75 -8.38 -8.79 6.12
CA VAL A 75 -7.14 -8.94 6.90
C VAL A 75 -7.36 -8.39 8.31
N GLN A 76 -7.92 -7.19 8.45
CA GLN A 76 -8.23 -6.58 9.74
C GLN A 76 -9.13 -7.45 10.66
N LYS A 77 -9.90 -8.40 10.12
CA LYS A 77 -10.76 -9.30 10.92
C LYS A 77 -10.03 -10.53 11.46
N VAL A 78 -8.84 -10.84 10.94
CA VAL A 78 -8.12 -12.09 11.25
C VAL A 78 -6.78 -11.85 11.98
N ILE A 79 -6.35 -10.59 12.09
CA ILE A 79 -5.26 -10.12 12.96
C ILE A 79 -5.85 -9.37 14.14
#